data_AF-A0A6I1Z7G2-F1
#
_entry.id   AF-A0A6I1Z7G2-F1
#
_cell.length_a   1.000
_cell.length_b   1.000
_cell.length_c   1.000
_cell.angle_alpha   90.00
_cell.angle_beta   90.00
_cell.angle_gamma   90.00
#
_symmetry.space_group_name_H-M   'P 1'
#
loop_
_entity.id
_entity.type
_entity.pdbx_description
1 polymer ?
#
loop_
_entity_poly.entity_id
_entity_poly.type
_entity_poly.pdbx_seq_one_letter_code
_entity_poly.pdbx_strand_id
1 'polypeptide(L)'
;MGGFNHLNAVSGFSTRFGASHPEQLQRAAERGMTALALTDRDAVTGAVRFAQAALEHGIRPIFGINLAVAPLAPAPVQRLRTPVRGSAHVYEPPHRVVLLAQSRTGWARLCRLTSAAHAHSDGPPLLTWDDQHQQRGRG
;
A
#
# COMPACT_ATOMS: atom_id res chain seq x y z
N MET A 1 15.97 21.14 -11.90
CA MET A 1 16.57 20.58 -10.68
C MET A 1 15.53 19.66 -10.04
N GLY A 2 15.79 18.35 -9.95
CA GLY A 2 14.79 17.40 -9.47
C GLY A 2 14.70 17.41 -7.94
N GLY A 3 13.60 17.92 -7.40
CA GLY A 3 13.29 17.85 -5.97
C GLY A 3 13.13 16.41 -5.48
N PHE A 4 13.13 16.22 -4.16
CA PHE A 4 12.84 14.93 -3.53
C PHE A 4 11.37 14.55 -3.74
N ASN A 5 11.10 13.32 -4.18
CA ASN A 5 9.74 12.81 -4.40
C ASN A 5 9.49 11.63 -3.45
N HIS A 6 8.39 11.67 -2.69
CA HIS A 6 8.04 10.55 -1.80
C HIS A 6 7.50 9.36 -2.61
N LEU A 7 8.10 8.19 -2.40
CA LEU A 7 7.69 6.93 -3.03
C LEU A 7 6.89 6.00 -2.10
N ASN A 8 6.66 6.44 -0.87
CA ASN A 8 5.86 5.75 0.14
C ASN A 8 5.02 6.79 0.89
N ALA A 9 3.77 6.97 0.48
CA ALA A 9 2.82 7.87 1.11
C ALA A 9 1.47 7.17 1.23
N VAL A 10 0.84 7.30 2.41
CA VAL A 10 -0.42 6.64 2.75
C VAL A 10 -1.50 7.69 2.86
N SER A 11 -2.60 7.51 2.13
CA SER A 11 -3.75 8.40 2.16
C SER A 11 -4.78 7.99 3.22
N GLY A 12 -5.72 8.89 3.51
CA GLY A 12 -6.88 8.64 4.36
C GLY A 12 -7.78 7.49 3.91
N PHE A 13 -7.59 6.95 2.69
CA PHE A 13 -8.30 5.77 2.21
C PHE A 13 -7.73 4.46 2.75
N SER A 14 -6.57 4.50 3.41
CA SER A 14 -6.03 3.37 4.16
C SER A 14 -6.67 3.29 5.54
N THR A 15 -7.65 2.40 5.69
CA THR A 15 -8.45 2.23 6.92
C THR A 15 -7.54 2.07 8.14
N ARG A 16 -7.68 2.98 9.12
CA ARG A 16 -6.88 3.04 10.37
C ARG A 16 -5.40 3.44 10.21
N PHE A 17 -4.92 3.73 9.01
CA PHE A 17 -3.49 3.91 8.75
C PHE A 17 -3.09 5.16 7.97
N GLY A 18 -4.03 5.89 7.40
CA GLY A 18 -3.74 7.19 6.80
C GLY A 18 -4.64 8.29 7.30
N ALA A 19 -4.08 9.50 7.36
CA ALA A 19 -4.76 10.74 7.73
C ALA A 19 -4.64 11.82 6.64
N SER A 20 -3.97 11.49 5.52
CA SER A 20 -3.67 12.42 4.44
C SER A 20 -4.74 12.36 3.35
N HIS A 21 -5.52 13.43 3.25
CA HIS A 21 -6.54 13.58 2.21
C HIS A 21 -5.97 14.20 0.94
N PRO A 22 -6.69 14.10 -0.20
CA PRO A 22 -6.25 14.64 -1.49
C PRO A 22 -5.82 16.12 -1.44
N GLU A 23 -6.41 16.95 -0.56
CA GLU A 23 -5.97 18.35 -0.34
C GLU A 23 -4.50 18.49 0.11
N GLN A 24 -3.86 17.43 0.58
CA GLN A 24 -2.43 17.48 0.96
C GLN A 24 -1.48 17.46 -0.25
N LEU A 25 -1.96 17.16 -1.47
CA LEU A 25 -1.17 17.25 -2.70
C LEU A 25 -0.76 18.69 -3.03
N GLN A 26 -1.56 19.69 -2.65
CA GLN A 26 -1.19 21.10 -2.79
C GLN A 26 0.15 21.39 -2.08
N ARG A 27 0.35 20.86 -0.87
CA ARG A 27 1.60 21.04 -0.11
C ARG A 27 2.81 20.38 -0.79
N ALA A 28 2.58 19.29 -1.52
CA ALA A 28 3.65 18.65 -2.29
C ALA A 28 4.07 19.53 -3.48
N ALA A 29 3.10 20.14 -4.17
CA ALA A 29 3.38 21.10 -5.24
C ALA A 29 4.11 22.35 -4.72
N GLU A 30 3.67 22.92 -3.60
CA GLU A 30 4.33 24.06 -2.92
C GLU A 30 5.80 23.76 -2.55
N ARG A 31 6.13 22.48 -2.31
CA ARG A 31 7.49 22.01 -2.00
C ARG A 31 8.31 21.67 -3.25
N GLY A 32 7.80 21.93 -4.45
CA GLY A 32 8.49 21.67 -5.70
C GLY A 32 8.57 20.19 -6.07
N MET A 33 7.70 19.34 -5.53
CA MET A 33 7.63 17.93 -5.93
C MET A 33 7.02 17.81 -7.33
N THR A 34 7.66 17.01 -8.18
CA THR A 34 7.21 16.79 -9.57
C THR A 34 6.54 15.43 -9.73
N ALA A 35 6.71 14.54 -8.76
CA ALA A 35 6.04 13.24 -8.70
C ALA A 35 5.73 12.87 -7.25
N LEU A 36 4.68 12.08 -7.05
CA LEU A 36 4.31 11.55 -5.74
C LEU A 36 3.75 10.14 -5.91
N ALA A 37 4.14 9.21 -5.03
CA ALA A 37 3.55 7.89 -4.99
C ALA A 37 2.44 7.77 -3.95
N LEU A 38 1.35 7.11 -4.33
CA LEU A 38 0.34 6.62 -3.40
C LEU A 38 0.59 5.14 -3.14
N THR A 39 0.77 4.76 -1.88
CA THR A 39 1.06 3.39 -1.43
C THR A 39 0.20 3.05 -0.22
N ASP A 40 -1.12 3.12 -0.40
CA ASP A 40 -2.10 2.78 0.63
C ASP A 40 -1.91 1.34 1.13
N ARG A 41 -2.28 1.09 2.39
CA ARG A 41 -2.21 -0.26 2.95
C ARG A 41 -3.36 -1.10 2.44
N ASP A 42 -3.00 -2.27 1.91
CA ASP A 42 -3.86 -3.39 1.61
C ASP A 42 -5.01 -3.12 0.62
N ALA A 43 -5.16 -1.90 0.11
CA ALA A 43 -6.16 -1.53 -0.89
C ALA A 43 -5.67 -0.39 -1.78
N VAL A 44 -6.30 -0.21 -2.93
CA VAL A 44 -6.04 0.89 -3.88
C VAL A 44 -7.28 1.78 -4.08
N THR A 45 -8.16 1.84 -3.08
CA THR A 45 -9.44 2.58 -3.13
C THR A 45 -9.24 4.08 -3.33
N GLY A 46 -8.13 4.65 -2.85
CA GLY A 46 -7.77 6.05 -3.04
C GLY A 46 -7.19 6.42 -4.40
N ALA A 47 -6.87 5.45 -5.26
CA ALA A 47 -6.06 5.67 -6.46
C ALA A 47 -6.68 6.66 -7.46
N VAL A 48 -8.00 6.59 -7.70
CA VAL A 48 -8.68 7.48 -8.66
C VAL A 48 -8.67 8.93 -8.15
N ARG A 49 -9.02 9.14 -6.88
CA ARG A 49 -9.04 10.47 -6.27
C ARG A 49 -7.65 11.09 -6.21
N PHE A 50 -6.63 10.27 -5.90
CA PHE A 50 -5.23 10.68 -5.95
C PHE A 50 -4.80 11.09 -7.36
N ALA A 51 -5.17 10.32 -8.39
CA ALA A 51 -4.86 10.64 -9.78
C ALA A 51 -5.44 12.00 -10.18
N GLN A 52 -6.70 12.25 -9.84
CA GLN A 52 -7.40 13.50 -10.14
C GLN A 52 -6.71 14.70 -9.48
N ALA A 53 -6.41 14.61 -8.17
CA ALA A 53 -5.76 15.70 -7.45
C ALA A 53 -4.29 15.90 -7.89
N ALA A 54 -3.56 14.83 -8.26
CA ALA A 54 -2.21 14.96 -8.78
C ALA A 54 -2.20 15.71 -10.13
N LEU A 55 -3.17 15.42 -11.01
CA LEU A 55 -3.34 16.14 -12.27
C LEU A 55 -3.65 17.62 -12.05
N GLU A 56 -4.53 17.94 -11.11
CA GLU A 56 -4.90 19.33 -10.77
C GLU A 56 -3.69 20.17 -10.33
N HIS A 57 -2.74 19.55 -9.62
CA HIS A 57 -1.55 20.22 -9.10
C HIS A 57 -0.28 20.02 -9.95
N GLY A 58 -0.39 19.45 -11.14
CA GLY A 58 0.75 19.24 -12.05
C GLY A 58 1.79 18.25 -11.51
N ILE A 59 1.40 17.36 -10.61
CA ILE A 59 2.25 16.31 -10.03
C ILE A 59 2.05 15.02 -10.82
N ARG A 60 3.14 14.36 -11.21
CA ARG A 60 3.06 13.03 -11.82
C ARG A 60 2.67 11.97 -10.77
N PRO A 61 1.50 11.31 -10.87
CA PRO A 61 1.14 10.27 -9.93
C PRO A 61 1.93 8.99 -10.19
N ILE A 62 2.39 8.35 -9.11
CA ILE A 62 2.96 7.01 -9.11
C ILE A 62 2.01 6.12 -8.29
N PHE A 63 1.51 5.05 -8.88
CA PHE A 63 0.57 4.17 -8.20
C PHE A 63 1.31 2.99 -7.58
N GLY A 64 1.02 2.71 -6.33
CA GLY A 64 1.55 1.57 -5.61
C GLY A 64 0.62 1.07 -4.52
N ILE A 65 1.11 0.10 -3.76
CA ILE A 65 0.42 -0.46 -2.62
C ILE A 65 1.43 -0.93 -1.58
N ASN A 66 1.05 -0.82 -0.32
CA ASN A 66 1.77 -1.42 0.78
C ASN A 66 1.00 -2.69 1.22
N LEU A 67 1.55 -3.87 0.91
CA LEU A 67 0.91 -5.15 1.20
C LEU A 67 1.66 -5.88 2.31
N ALA A 68 0.92 -6.44 3.26
CA ALA A 68 1.45 -7.44 4.17
C ALA A 68 1.85 -8.72 3.42
N VAL A 69 2.98 -9.30 3.78
CA VAL A 69 3.51 -10.53 3.19
C VAL A 69 3.80 -11.58 4.25
N ALA A 70 3.58 -12.84 3.89
CA ALA A 70 3.99 -13.96 4.73
C ALA A 70 5.53 -13.93 4.91
N PRO A 71 6.05 -14.28 6.10
CA PRO A 71 7.49 -14.37 6.30
C PRO A 71 8.10 -15.45 5.41
N LEU A 72 9.35 -15.25 4.95
CA LEU A 72 10.11 -16.24 4.15
C LEU A 72 10.49 -17.49 4.95
N ALA A 73 10.60 -17.35 6.26
CA ALA A 73 10.86 -18.42 7.21
C ALA A 73 9.99 -18.19 8.45
N PRO A 74 9.51 -19.24 9.14
CA PRO A 74 8.72 -19.07 10.35
C PRO A 74 9.47 -18.21 11.37
N ALA A 75 8.90 -17.04 11.69
CA ALA A 75 9.43 -16.17 12.73
C ALA A 75 9.10 -16.77 14.10
N PRO A 76 9.95 -16.59 15.13
CA PRO A 76 9.61 -17.01 16.48
C PRO A 76 8.30 -16.35 16.91
N VAL A 77 7.39 -17.16 17.46
CA VAL A 77 6.08 -16.70 17.92
C VAL A 77 6.29 -15.63 18.99
N GLN A 78 6.08 -14.35 18.65
CA GLN A 78 6.05 -13.31 19.67
C GLN A 78 4.82 -13.53 20.53
N ARG A 79 5.03 -13.78 21.84
CA ARG A 79 3.94 -13.78 22.82
C ARG A 79 3.28 -12.40 22.77
N LEU A 80 2.05 -12.35 22.26
CA LEU A 80 1.21 -11.17 22.31
C LEU A 80 1.04 -10.79 23.80
N ARG A 81 1.48 -9.58 24.18
CA ARG A 81 1.30 -9.05 25.54
C ARG A 81 -0.18 -9.00 25.85
N THR A 82 -0.63 -9.65 26.93
CA THR A 82 -2.04 -9.66 27.35
C THR A 82 -2.64 -8.26 27.23
N PRO A 83 -3.75 -8.09 26.49
CA PRO A 83 -4.32 -6.77 26.29
C PRO A 83 -4.80 -6.21 27.63
N VAL A 84 -4.68 -4.89 27.82
CA VAL A 84 -5.35 -4.20 28.93
C VAL A 84 -6.86 -4.42 28.74
N ARG A 85 -7.58 -4.77 29.82
CA ARG A 85 -9.02 -5.13 29.80
C ARG A 85 -9.80 -4.26 28.82
N GLY A 86 -10.36 -4.88 27.77
CA GLY A 86 -11.21 -4.22 26.78
C GLY A 86 -10.56 -3.93 25.41
N SER A 87 -9.27 -4.22 25.23
CA SER A 87 -8.61 -4.10 23.91
C SER A 87 -8.55 -5.46 23.19
N ALA A 88 -8.93 -5.49 21.90
CA ALA A 88 -8.70 -6.63 21.04
C ALA A 88 -7.28 -6.54 20.46
N HIS A 89 -6.55 -7.67 20.42
CA HIS A 89 -5.32 -7.74 19.65
C HIS A 89 -5.66 -7.62 18.16
N VAL A 90 -5.33 -6.47 17.57
CA VAL A 90 -5.24 -6.37 16.11
C VAL A 90 -3.86 -6.92 15.75
N TYR A 91 -3.83 -8.13 15.19
CA TYR A 91 -2.62 -8.68 14.62
C TYR A 91 -2.27 -7.86 13.37
N GLU A 92 -1.16 -7.10 13.42
CA GLU A 92 -0.57 -6.48 12.25
C GLU A 92 0.57 -7.37 11.75
N PRO A 93 0.52 -7.87 10.50
CA PRO A 93 1.62 -8.62 9.95
C PRO A 93 2.91 -7.79 9.97
N PRO A 94 4.01 -8.31 10.55
CA PRO A 94 5.23 -7.52 10.75
C PRO A 94 5.99 -7.23 9.45
N HIS A 95 5.72 -8.00 8.40
CA HIS A 95 6.40 -7.86 7.11
C HIS A 95 5.46 -7.24 6.08
N ARG A 96 5.95 -6.17 5.46
CA ARG A 96 5.24 -5.40 4.45
C ARG A 96 6.17 -5.04 3.31
N VAL A 97 5.63 -5.05 2.10
CA VAL A 97 6.35 -4.64 0.89
C VAL A 97 5.60 -3.51 0.20
N VAL A 98 6.35 -2.53 -0.30
CA VAL A 98 5.82 -1.49 -1.17
C VAL A 98 6.05 -1.91 -2.61
N LEU A 99 4.98 -2.00 -3.38
CA LEU A 99 5.01 -2.33 -4.81
C LEU A 99 4.57 -1.10 -5.60
N LEU A 100 5.38 -0.69 -6.59
CA LEU A 100 5.07 0.42 -7.48
C LEU A 100 4.80 -0.09 -8.89
N ALA A 101 3.68 0.34 -9.49
CA ALA A 101 3.33 0.02 -10.86
C ALA A 101 4.11 0.93 -11.83
N GLN A 102 4.96 0.33 -12.67
CA GLN A 102 5.74 1.05 -13.69
C GLN A 102 5.06 1.05 -15.08
N SER A 103 3.98 0.30 -15.24
CA SER A 103 3.25 0.17 -16.50
C SER A 103 1.79 -0.25 -16.27
N ARG A 104 0.95 -0.21 -17.31
CA ARG A 104 -0.43 -0.73 -17.25
C ARG A 104 -0.47 -2.22 -16.88
N THR A 105 0.47 -3.00 -17.38
CA THR A 105 0.63 -4.42 -17.01
C THR A 105 1.05 -4.57 -15.55
N GLY A 106 1.96 -3.71 -15.07
CA GLY A 106 2.35 -3.66 -13.67
C GLY A 106 1.20 -3.32 -12.74
N TRP A 107 0.35 -2.37 -13.14
CA TRP A 107 -0.88 -2.02 -12.42
C TRP A 107 -1.87 -3.19 -12.36
N ALA A 108 -2.15 -3.83 -13.49
CA ALA A 108 -3.04 -4.99 -13.52
C ALA A 108 -2.54 -6.12 -12.62
N ARG A 109 -1.22 -6.32 -12.55
CA ARG A 109 -0.58 -7.29 -11.66
C ARG A 109 -0.71 -6.89 -10.19
N LEU A 110 -0.51 -5.62 -9.86
CA LEU A 110 -0.72 -5.09 -8.52
C LEU A 110 -2.15 -5.37 -8.06
N CYS A 111 -3.17 -5.06 -8.87
CA CYS A 111 -4.56 -5.35 -8.52
C CYS A 111 -4.81 -6.84 -8.24
N ARG A 112 -4.23 -7.74 -9.05
CA ARG A 112 -4.36 -9.19 -8.82
C ARG A 112 -3.67 -9.64 -7.53
N LEU A 113 -2.51 -9.09 -7.18
CA LEU A 113 -1.83 -9.40 -5.91
C LEU A 113 -2.67 -8.92 -4.72
N THR A 114 -3.26 -7.72 -4.82
CA THR A 114 -4.19 -7.23 -3.80
C THR A 114 -5.38 -8.15 -3.65
N SER A 115 -6.03 -8.55 -4.75
CA SER A 115 -7.16 -9.49 -4.68
C SER A 115 -6.78 -10.84 -4.07
N ALA A 116 -5.60 -11.38 -4.40
CA ALA A 116 -5.11 -12.64 -3.81
C ALA A 116 -4.85 -12.50 -2.30
N ALA A 117 -4.27 -11.38 -1.86
CA ALA A 117 -4.06 -11.11 -0.43
C ALA A 117 -5.37 -11.03 0.36
N HIS A 118 -6.48 -10.63 -0.28
CA HIS A 118 -7.82 -10.59 0.31
C HIS A 118 -8.61 -11.90 0.18
N ALA A 119 -8.17 -12.85 -0.65
CA ALA A 119 -8.89 -14.11 -0.89
C ALA A 119 -8.85 -15.06 0.32
N HIS A 120 -7.93 -14.83 1.25
CA HIS A 120 -7.77 -15.62 2.47
C HIS A 120 -8.61 -14.98 3.60
N SER A 121 -9.86 -15.43 3.73
CA SER A 121 -10.95 -14.73 4.44
C SER A 121 -10.89 -14.71 5.98
N ASP A 122 -9.88 -15.29 6.62
CA ASP A 122 -9.87 -15.48 8.09
C ASP A 122 -9.02 -14.45 8.86
N GLY A 123 -8.51 -13.41 8.20
CA GLY A 123 -7.62 -12.43 8.83
C GLY A 123 -7.40 -11.15 8.02
N PRO A 124 -6.51 -10.25 8.50
CA PRO A 124 -6.09 -9.10 7.71
C PRO A 124 -5.45 -9.57 6.39
N PRO A 125 -5.56 -8.79 5.30
CA PRO A 125 -5.01 -9.18 4.01
C PRO A 125 -3.54 -9.58 4.11
N LEU A 126 -3.18 -10.74 3.57
CA LEU A 126 -1.82 -11.28 3.64
C LEU A 126 -1.47 -11.95 2.32
N LEU A 127 -0.43 -11.44 1.66
CA LEU A 127 0.07 -12.03 0.43
C LEU A 127 1.02 -13.20 0.75
N THR A 128 0.65 -14.41 0.36
CA THR A 128 1.49 -15.60 0.53
C THR A 128 2.55 -15.71 -0.56
N TRP A 129 3.60 -16.50 -0.35
CA TRP A 129 4.62 -16.72 -1.38
C TRP A 129 4.07 -17.50 -2.59
N ASP A 130 3.13 -18.42 -2.38
CA ASP A 130 2.49 -19.19 -3.44
C ASP A 130 1.69 -18.27 -4.39
N ASP A 131 0.98 -17.29 -3.83
CA ASP A 131 0.28 -16.25 -4.60
C ASP A 131 1.26 -15.42 -5.45
N GLN A 132 2.45 -15.12 -4.92
CA GLN A 132 3.47 -14.36 -5.65
C GLN A 132 4.04 -15.17 -6.83
N HIS A 133 4.31 -16.46 -6.63
CA HIS A 133 4.88 -17.33 -7.65
C HIS A 133 3.91 -17.58 -8.82
N GLN A 134 2.63 -17.80 -8.54
CA GLN A 134 1.61 -17.95 -9.60
C GLN A 134 1.49 -16.72 -10.50
N GLN A 135 1.73 -15.53 -9.95
CA GLN A 135 1.64 -14.29 -10.72
C GLN A 135 2.94 -13.91 -11.44
N ARG A 136 4.08 -14.57 -11.14
CA ARG A 136 5.36 -14.40 -11.86
C ARG A 136 5.40 -15.11 -13.21
N GLY A 137 4.68 -16.23 -13.37
CA GLY A 137 4.73 -17.06 -14.58
C GLY A 137 3.74 -16.71 -15.71
N ARG A 138 2.84 -15.73 -15.52
CA ARG A 138 1.83 -15.32 -16.51
C ARG A 138 2.21 -13.99 -17.18
N GLY A 139 3.39 -13.94 -17.78
CA GLY A 139 3.93 -12.81 -18.54
C GLY A 139 3.67 -12.96 -20.04
#